data_AF-A0A3L6ZND0-F1
#
_entry.id   AF-A0A3L6ZND0-F1
#
_cell.length_a   1.000
_cell.length_b   1.000
_cell.length_c   1.000
_cell.angle_alpha   90.00
_cell.angle_beta   90.00
_cell.angle_gamma   90.00
#
_symmetry.space_group_name_H-M   'P 1'
#
loop_
_entity.id
_entity.type
_entity.pdbx_description
1 polymer ?
#
loop_
_entity_poly.entity_id
_entity_poly.type
_entity_poly.pdbx_seq_one_letter_code
_entity_poly.pdbx_strand_id
1 'polypeptide(L)'
;MDHQRWRRSDVAGTRAGAAANDLVTALLDGEPSCRGDDRFTADSLANEDAVSCRKICKACPVFEVCRAYAAATRPAAGMWAGRRYGGRQKEGEAMPRKNKCRWRAEPQHNQAARLEQELHREWQPVARRMEMQRDEDLVQTWGALFRSPFESARGLRRG
;
A
#
# COMPACT_ATOMS: atom_id res chain seq x y z
N MET A 1 -22.90 1.21 29.15
CA MET A 1 -22.26 1.61 27.89
C MET A 1 -21.15 2.58 28.24
N ASP A 2 -19.92 2.07 28.27
CA ASP A 2 -18.76 2.70 28.90
C ASP A 2 -17.85 3.34 27.84
N HIS A 3 -18.01 4.64 27.60
CA HIS A 3 -17.31 5.39 26.55
C HIS A 3 -15.96 6.00 27.01
N GLN A 4 -15.49 5.72 28.23
CA GLN A 4 -14.36 6.45 28.82
C GLN A 4 -12.98 5.76 28.72
N ARG A 5 -12.88 4.59 28.07
CA ARG A 5 -11.62 3.79 28.09
C ARG A 5 -10.56 4.15 27.03
N TRP A 6 -10.80 5.13 26.14
CA TRP A 6 -10.02 5.23 24.88
C TRP A 6 -9.26 6.53 24.58
N ARG A 7 -9.09 7.52 25.48
CA ARG A 7 -8.57 8.84 25.04
C ARG A 7 -7.43 9.54 25.80
N ARG A 8 -6.70 8.89 26.71
CA ARG A 8 -5.59 9.60 27.41
C ARG A 8 -4.24 8.89 27.55
N SER A 9 -4.09 7.64 27.13
CA SER A 9 -2.96 6.83 27.62
C SER A 9 -1.81 6.56 26.64
N ASP A 10 -1.95 6.77 25.33
CA ASP A 10 -0.96 6.15 24.42
C ASP A 10 0.15 7.08 23.93
N VAL A 11 0.04 8.40 24.05
CA VAL A 11 1.12 9.28 23.55
C VAL A 11 2.25 9.39 24.58
N ALA A 12 1.94 9.56 25.87
CA ALA A 12 2.94 9.76 26.92
C ALA A 12 3.87 8.55 27.15
N GLY A 13 3.42 7.33 26.81
CA GLY A 13 4.22 6.10 26.96
C GLY A 13 5.13 5.77 25.77
N THR A 14 5.04 6.50 24.66
CA THR A 14 5.86 6.20 23.47
C THR A 14 7.18 6.95 23.49
N ARG A 15 8.21 6.39 22.83
CA ARG A 15 9.49 7.10 22.59
C ARG A 15 9.29 8.47 21.91
N ALA A 16 8.27 8.58 21.06
CA ALA A 16 7.87 9.84 20.44
C ALA A 16 7.31 10.84 21.46
N GLY A 17 6.47 10.39 22.40
CA GLY A 17 5.92 11.25 23.46
C GLY A 17 6.99 11.76 24.43
N ALA A 18 7.93 10.90 24.84
CA ALA A 18 9.06 11.33 25.67
C ALA A 18 9.91 12.39 24.95
N ALA A 19 10.29 12.14 23.69
CA ALA A 19 11.05 13.10 22.89
C ALA A 19 10.27 14.41 22.61
N ALA A 20 8.94 14.34 22.54
CA ALA A 20 8.09 15.53 22.40
C ALA A 20 8.16 16.40 23.67
N ASN A 21 8.07 15.78 24.85
CA ASN A 21 8.16 16.49 26.11
C ASN A 21 9.55 17.15 26.28
N ASP A 22 10.62 16.42 25.97
CA ASP A 22 11.99 16.94 26.04
C ASP A 22 12.19 18.15 25.11
N LEU A 23 11.63 18.08 23.89
CA LEU A 23 11.67 19.21 22.96
C LEU A 23 10.88 20.41 23.49
N VAL A 24 9.67 20.19 24.02
CA VAL A 24 8.86 21.27 24.60
C VAL A 24 9.58 21.94 25.76
N THR A 25 10.17 21.16 26.67
CA THR A 25 10.97 21.70 27.79
C THR A 25 12.14 22.54 27.27
N ALA A 26 12.91 22.02 26.32
CA ALA A 26 14.05 22.76 25.76
C ALA A 26 13.65 24.06 25.04
N LEU A 27 12.46 24.10 24.43
CA LEU A 27 11.91 25.30 23.80
C LEU A 27 11.45 26.36 24.80
N LEU A 28 11.16 25.98 26.05
CA LEU A 28 10.87 26.93 27.13
C LEU A 28 12.17 27.57 27.66
N ASP A 29 13.26 26.81 27.67
CA ASP A 29 14.56 27.28 28.17
C ASP A 29 15.39 28.04 27.12
N GLY A 30 15.16 27.77 25.83
CA GLY A 30 15.97 28.30 24.75
C GLY A 30 15.18 28.64 23.49
N GLU A 31 15.35 29.87 23.02
CA GLU A 31 14.80 30.35 21.75
C GLU A 31 15.47 29.60 20.58
N PRO A 32 14.71 28.85 19.75
CA PRO A 32 15.28 28.17 18.60
C PRO A 32 15.65 29.18 17.52
N SER A 33 16.85 29.03 16.93
CA SER A 33 17.34 29.95 15.89
C SER A 33 16.52 29.95 14.59
N CYS A 34 15.62 28.98 14.42
CA CYS A 34 14.72 28.88 13.28
C CYS A 34 13.33 29.50 13.51
N ARG A 35 13.07 30.13 14.67
CA ARG A 35 11.76 30.73 14.96
C ARG A 35 11.45 31.84 13.95
N GLY A 36 10.24 31.80 13.39
CA GLY A 36 9.75 32.80 12.44
C GLY A 36 10.34 32.69 11.03
N ASP A 37 11.11 31.64 10.73
CA ASP A 37 11.61 31.37 9.39
C ASP A 37 10.72 30.34 8.68
N ASP A 38 9.86 30.82 7.78
CA ASP A 38 8.88 30.01 7.04
C ASP A 38 9.53 28.91 6.19
N ARG A 39 10.83 29.00 5.89
CA ARG A 39 11.57 27.96 5.17
C ARG A 39 11.61 26.63 5.93
N PHE A 40 11.42 26.65 7.26
CA PHE A 40 11.42 25.45 8.07
C PHE A 40 10.10 24.69 8.05
N THR A 41 9.00 25.38 7.75
CA THR A 41 7.64 24.81 7.63
C THR A 41 7.22 24.60 6.18
N ALA A 42 7.98 25.12 5.21
CA ALA A 42 7.70 24.96 3.80
C ALA A 42 7.67 23.47 3.35
N ASP A 43 6.59 23.09 2.67
CA ASP A 43 6.44 21.75 2.08
C ASP A 43 7.47 21.48 0.96
N SER A 44 7.84 22.53 0.24
CA SER A 44 8.87 22.51 -0.78
C SER A 44 9.92 23.56 -0.49
N LEU A 45 11.17 23.11 -0.39
CA LEU A 45 12.32 23.97 -0.13
C LEU A 45 13.30 23.86 -1.30
N ALA A 46 13.81 24.99 -1.79
CA ALA A 46 14.89 24.99 -2.77
C ALA A 46 16.18 24.39 -2.17
N ASN A 47 17.07 23.86 -3.00
CA ASN A 47 18.31 23.25 -2.50
C ASN A 47 19.21 24.27 -1.80
N GLU A 48 19.27 25.51 -2.30
CA GLU A 48 20.04 26.59 -1.69
C GLU A 48 19.51 26.96 -0.30
N ASP A 49 18.19 27.08 -0.15
CA ASP A 49 17.56 27.31 1.14
C ASP A 49 17.81 26.15 2.11
N ALA A 50 17.76 24.91 1.63
CA ALA A 50 18.08 23.73 2.45
C ALA A 50 19.53 23.73 2.96
N VAL A 51 20.48 24.34 2.23
CA VAL A 51 21.86 24.53 2.69
C VAL A 51 21.91 25.61 3.77
N SER A 52 21.21 26.72 3.57
CA SER A 52 21.11 27.82 4.55
C SER A 52 20.45 27.36 5.86
N CYS A 53 19.29 26.69 5.79
CA CYS A 53 18.60 26.14 6.95
C CYS A 53 19.47 25.11 7.71
N ARG A 54 20.30 24.33 7.01
CA ARG A 54 21.26 23.40 7.66
C ARG A 54 22.27 24.13 8.54
N LYS A 55 22.77 25.29 8.11
CA LYS A 55 23.71 26.09 8.89
C LYS A 55 23.03 26.64 10.15
N ILE A 56 21.81 27.17 9.99
CA ILE A 56 20.98 27.66 11.11
C ILE A 56 20.71 26.54 12.11
N CYS A 57 20.29 25.35 11.65
CA CYS A 57 20.08 24.21 12.53
C CYS A 57 21.32 23.83 13.35
N LYS A 58 22.51 23.80 12.73
CA LYS A 58 23.74 23.40 13.44
C LYS A 58 24.14 24.36 14.55
N ALA A 59 23.73 25.62 14.46
CA ALA A 59 23.97 26.63 15.50
C ALA A 59 22.85 26.68 16.55
N CYS A 60 21.75 25.94 16.36
CA CYS A 60 20.57 26.04 17.20
C CYS A 60 20.80 25.39 18.58
N PRO A 61 20.46 26.07 19.69
CA PRO A 61 20.67 25.53 21.04
C PRO A 61 19.86 24.25 21.30
N VAL A 62 18.69 24.11 20.65
CA VAL A 62 17.81 22.94 20.79
C VAL A 62 18.07 21.86 19.72
N PHE A 63 19.23 21.87 19.06
CA PHE A 63 19.52 20.98 17.93
C PHE A 63 19.38 19.50 18.26
N GLU A 64 20.00 19.02 19.34
CA GLU A 64 20.03 17.58 19.65
C GLU A 64 18.66 17.04 20.07
N VAL A 65 17.88 17.79 20.86
CA VAL A 65 16.51 17.42 21.25
C VAL A 65 15.56 17.46 20.06
N CYS A 66 15.68 18.46 19.18
CA CYS A 66 14.92 18.54 17.93
C CYS A 66 15.24 17.34 17.01
N ARG A 67 16.51 16.93 16.96
CA ARG A 67 16.96 15.76 16.20
C ARG A 67 16.35 14.47 16.75
N ALA A 68 16.34 14.29 18.07
CA ALA A 68 15.75 13.12 18.72
C ALA A 68 14.24 13.04 18.45
N TYR A 69 13.53 14.15 18.60
CA TYR A 69 12.11 14.24 18.28
C TYR A 69 11.81 13.92 16.81
N ALA A 70 12.55 14.53 15.88
CA ALA A 70 12.34 14.30 14.45
C ALA A 70 12.65 12.85 14.04
N ALA A 71 13.65 12.22 14.66
CA ALA A 71 13.94 10.81 14.43
C ALA A 71 12.83 9.88 14.95
N ALA A 72 12.22 10.22 16.09
CA ALA A 72 11.14 9.44 16.68
C ALA A 72 9.81 9.61 15.94
N THR A 73 9.46 10.82 15.52
CA THR A 73 8.16 11.14 14.90
C THR A 73 8.15 11.03 13.39
N ARG A 74 9.32 11.16 12.74
CA ARG A 74 9.47 11.20 11.28
C ARG A 74 8.45 12.16 10.63
N PRO A 75 8.59 13.48 10.83
CA PRO A 75 7.64 14.48 10.34
C PRO A 75 7.30 14.30 8.86
N ALA A 76 6.07 14.63 8.48
CA ALA A 76 5.61 14.47 7.10
C ALA A 76 6.29 15.45 6.13
N ALA A 77 6.66 16.65 6.59
CA ALA A 77 7.22 17.72 5.80
C ALA A 77 8.13 18.67 6.63
N GLY A 78 8.83 19.56 5.93
CA GLY A 78 9.62 20.65 6.51
C GLY A 78 11.08 20.29 6.80
N MET A 79 11.76 21.20 7.49
CA MET A 79 13.17 21.09 7.84
C MET A 79 13.34 20.87 9.35
N TRP A 80 13.91 19.75 9.74
CA TRP A 80 14.06 19.37 11.15
C TRP A 80 15.50 18.95 11.44
N ALA A 81 16.13 19.63 12.41
CA ALA A 81 17.50 19.35 12.85
C ALA A 81 18.51 19.11 11.70
N GLY A 82 18.48 19.97 10.68
CA GLY A 82 19.39 19.87 9.54
C GLY A 82 18.99 18.85 8.47
N ARG A 83 17.82 18.22 8.57
CA ARG A 83 17.31 17.24 7.61
C ARG A 83 15.97 17.67 7.03
N ARG A 84 15.84 17.52 5.70
CA ARG A 84 14.58 17.72 5.01
C ARG A 84 13.70 16.47 5.18
N TYR A 85 12.47 16.70 5.61
CA TYR A 85 11.39 15.73 5.68
C TYR A 85 10.33 16.14 4.67
N GLY A 86 9.62 15.16 4.11
CA GLY A 86 8.70 15.42 3.00
C GLY A 86 9.41 15.80 1.70
N GLY A 87 8.65 15.71 0.62
CA GLY A 87 9.19 15.65 -0.73
C GLY A 87 9.37 14.20 -1.13
N ARG A 88 8.35 13.67 -1.80
CA ARG A 88 8.52 12.54 -2.70
C ARG A 88 9.68 12.98 -3.61
N GLN A 89 10.83 12.32 -3.53
CA GLN A 89 11.78 12.41 -4.62
C GLN A 89 10.98 11.90 -5.83
N LYS A 90 10.48 12.81 -6.67
CA LYS A 90 10.22 12.43 -8.05
C LYS A 90 11.60 12.13 -8.58
N GLU A 91 12.00 10.86 -8.48
CA GLU A 91 13.00 10.24 -9.32
C GLU A 91 12.52 10.41 -10.77
N GLY A 92 12.71 11.60 -11.32
CA GLY A 92 12.73 11.84 -12.75
C GLY A 92 14.15 11.76 -13.31
N GLU A 93 15.18 11.77 -12.45
CA GLU A 93 16.57 11.70 -12.89
C GLU A 93 17.45 11.08 -11.79
N ALA A 94 17.14 9.84 -11.43
CA ALA A 94 18.09 8.99 -10.72
C ALA A 94 19.22 8.63 -11.70
N MET A 95 20.30 9.41 -11.65
CA MET A 95 21.60 8.98 -12.18
C MET A 95 21.88 7.57 -11.63
N PRO A 96 22.12 6.56 -12.49
CA PRO A 96 22.30 5.20 -12.04
C PRO A 96 23.55 5.17 -11.17
N ARG A 97 23.38 4.87 -9.88
CA ARG A 97 24.51 4.48 -9.02
C ARG A 97 25.00 3.13 -9.50
N LYS A 98 25.87 3.18 -10.51
CA LYS A 98 26.69 2.07 -10.98
C LYS A 98 27.52 1.61 -9.78
N ASN A 99 27.02 0.63 -9.03
CA ASN A 99 27.71 -0.63 -8.75
C ASN A 99 27.10 -1.36 -7.54
N LYS A 100 26.49 -2.51 -7.86
CA LYS A 100 26.53 -3.77 -7.11
C LYS A 100 25.94 -3.78 -5.69
N CYS A 101 24.63 -3.54 -5.59
CA CYS A 101 23.82 -4.56 -4.91
C CYS A 101 23.34 -5.52 -5.99
N ARG A 102 24.07 -6.63 -6.14
CA ARG A 102 23.67 -7.81 -6.92
C ARG A 102 22.50 -8.47 -6.17
N TRP A 103 21.37 -7.78 -6.06
CA TRP A 103 20.11 -8.44 -5.78
C TRP A 103 19.79 -9.26 -7.02
N ARG A 104 20.23 -10.53 -7.03
CA ARG A 104 19.40 -11.58 -7.61
C ARG A 104 18.10 -11.57 -6.81
N ALA A 105 17.22 -10.63 -7.17
CA ALA A 105 15.81 -10.76 -6.87
C ALA A 105 15.36 -11.94 -7.73
N GLU A 106 15.41 -13.13 -7.14
CA GLU A 106 14.63 -14.25 -7.63
C GLU A 106 13.16 -13.79 -7.60
N PRO A 107 12.45 -13.78 -8.74
CA PRO A 107 11.17 -13.11 -8.82
C PRO A 107 10.10 -13.95 -8.10
N GLN A 108 9.83 -13.62 -6.83
CA GLN A 108 8.66 -14.12 -6.11
C GLN A 108 7.33 -13.59 -6.71
N HIS A 109 7.40 -12.65 -7.65
CA HIS A 109 6.26 -12.10 -8.39
C HIS A 109 5.56 -13.08 -9.35
N ASN A 110 6.06 -14.33 -9.50
CA ASN A 110 5.41 -15.33 -10.35
C ASN A 110 4.59 -16.38 -9.57
N GLN A 111 4.52 -16.33 -8.24
CA GLN A 111 3.77 -17.33 -7.48
C GLN A 111 2.27 -17.27 -7.77
N ALA A 112 1.68 -16.07 -7.83
CA ALA A 112 0.27 -15.91 -8.18
C ALA A 112 -0.03 -16.42 -9.60
N ALA A 113 0.78 -16.01 -10.59
CA ALA A 113 0.62 -16.45 -11.97
C ALA A 113 0.80 -17.97 -12.15
N ARG A 114 1.67 -18.60 -11.35
CA ARG A 114 1.90 -20.04 -11.35
C ARG A 114 0.72 -20.80 -10.73
N LEU A 115 0.18 -20.30 -9.62
CA LEU A 115 -1.02 -20.84 -8.99
C LEU A 115 -2.24 -20.70 -9.90
N GLU A 116 -2.39 -19.56 -10.60
CA GLU A 116 -3.46 -19.38 -11.59
C GLU A 116 -3.33 -20.35 -12.78
N GLN A 117 -2.12 -20.61 -13.28
CA GLN A 117 -1.89 -21.63 -14.31
C GLN A 117 -2.19 -23.04 -13.83
N GLU A 118 -1.83 -23.38 -12.59
CA GLU A 118 -2.13 -24.69 -11.98
C GLU A 118 -3.63 -24.88 -11.78
N LEU A 119 -4.34 -23.89 -11.19
CA LEU A 119 -5.80 -23.89 -11.07
C LEU A 119 -6.47 -24.02 -12.43
N HIS A 120 -6.03 -23.26 -13.44
CA HIS A 120 -6.63 -23.34 -14.77
C HIS A 120 -6.44 -24.75 -15.38
N ARG A 121 -5.26 -25.35 -15.21
CA ARG A 121 -4.95 -26.70 -15.70
C ARG A 121 -5.79 -27.79 -15.02
N GLU A 122 -6.04 -27.66 -13.71
CA GLU A 122 -6.88 -28.60 -12.95
C GLU A 122 -8.38 -28.46 -13.26
N TRP A 123 -8.87 -27.24 -13.54
CA TRP A 123 -10.30 -27.01 -13.77
C TRP A 123 -10.76 -27.26 -15.21
N GLN A 124 -9.88 -27.21 -16.21
CA GLN A 124 -10.25 -27.45 -17.62
C GLN A 124 -10.95 -28.81 -17.89
N PRO A 125 -10.52 -29.95 -17.31
CA PRO A 125 -11.19 -31.23 -17.53
C PRO A 125 -12.59 -31.27 -16.91
N VAL A 126 -12.79 -30.61 -15.77
CA VAL A 126 -14.09 -30.51 -15.10
C VAL A 126 -15.06 -29.67 -15.93
N ALA A 127 -14.60 -28.52 -16.43
CA ALA A 127 -15.39 -27.66 -17.30
C ALA A 127 -15.81 -28.38 -18.59
N ARG A 128 -14.89 -29.10 -19.25
CA ARG A 128 -15.22 -29.91 -20.44
C ARG A 128 -16.21 -31.03 -20.15
N ARG A 129 -16.09 -31.70 -19.00
CA ARG A 129 -17.04 -32.74 -18.58
C ARG A 129 -18.43 -32.16 -18.35
N MET A 130 -18.52 -30.99 -17.71
CA MET A 130 -19.81 -30.31 -17.49
C MET A 130 -20.44 -29.81 -18.79
N GLU A 131 -19.64 -29.35 -19.75
CA GLU A 131 -20.11 -28.95 -21.08
C GLU A 131 -20.64 -30.15 -21.87
N MET A 132 -19.92 -31.28 -21.88
CA MET A 132 -20.41 -32.54 -22.46
C MET A 132 -21.70 -33.04 -21.80
N GLN A 133 -21.83 -32.93 -20.47
CA GLN A 133 -23.05 -33.31 -19.77
C GLN A 133 -24.24 -32.43 -20.21
N ARG A 134 -24.00 -31.13 -20.40
CA ARG A 134 -25.03 -30.19 -20.85
C ARG A 134 -25.49 -30.47 -22.28
N ASP A 135 -24.58 -30.86 -23.16
CA ASP A 135 -24.92 -31.29 -24.52
C ASP A 135 -25.68 -32.63 -24.51
N GLU A 136 -25.31 -33.56 -23.63
CA GLU A 136 -26.05 -34.82 -23.44
C GLU A 136 -27.47 -34.58 -22.92
N ASP A 137 -27.64 -33.70 -21.93
CA ASP A 137 -28.95 -33.29 -21.39
C ASP A 137 -29.80 -32.60 -22.47
N LEU A 138 -29.19 -31.76 -23.31
CA LEU A 138 -29.87 -31.17 -24.46
C LEU A 138 -30.30 -32.25 -25.46
N VAL A 139 -29.44 -33.19 -25.83
CA VAL A 139 -29.80 -34.29 -26.73
C VAL A 139 -30.93 -35.15 -26.15
N GLN A 140 -30.92 -35.44 -24.85
CA GLN A 140 -32.00 -36.17 -24.19
C GLN A 140 -33.31 -35.37 -24.17
N THR A 141 -33.24 -34.08 -23.84
CA THR A 141 -34.40 -33.18 -23.81
C THR A 141 -35.02 -33.03 -25.20
N TRP A 142 -34.20 -32.83 -26.23
CA TRP A 142 -34.65 -32.73 -27.61
C TRP A 142 -35.11 -34.09 -28.16
N GLY A 143 -34.47 -35.20 -27.79
CA GLY A 143 -34.89 -36.56 -28.16
C GLY A 143 -36.25 -36.96 -27.58
N ALA A 144 -36.59 -36.47 -26.38
CA ALA A 144 -37.91 -36.63 -25.77
C ALA A 144 -38.99 -35.82 -26.51
N LEU A 145 -38.64 -34.64 -27.02
CA LEU A 145 -39.55 -33.79 -27.81
C LEU A 145 -39.72 -34.28 -29.26
N PHE A 146 -38.69 -34.92 -29.83
CA PHE A 146 -38.70 -35.45 -31.21
C PHE A 146 -39.03 -36.94 -31.33
N ARG A 147 -39.34 -37.65 -30.22
CA ARG A 147 -40.14 -38.90 -30.28
C ARG A 147 -41.55 -38.54 -30.74
N SER A 148 -41.66 -38.36 -32.05
CA SER A 148 -42.88 -38.04 -32.76
C SER A 148 -43.99 -39.05 -32.42
N PRO A 149 -45.25 -38.62 -32.27
CA PRO A 149 -46.41 -39.51 -32.06
C PRO A 149 -46.81 -40.29 -33.33
N PHE A 150 -45.87 -40.52 -34.25
CA PHE A 150 -46.15 -41.08 -35.59
C PHE A 150 -46.53 -42.58 -35.57
N GLU A 151 -46.56 -43.23 -34.41
CA GLU A 151 -47.06 -44.61 -34.26
C GLU A 151 -48.58 -44.72 -34.04
N SER A 152 -49.32 -43.62 -33.84
CA SER A 152 -50.77 -43.70 -33.57
C SER A 152 -51.69 -43.80 -34.80
N ALA A 153 -51.16 -43.75 -36.04
CA ALA A 153 -52.00 -43.68 -37.26
C ALA A 153 -52.16 -45.02 -38.02
N ARG A 154 -52.00 -46.18 -37.36
CA ARG A 154 -52.20 -47.51 -37.98
C ARG A 154 -53.47 -48.25 -37.55
N GLY A 155 -54.46 -47.54 -36.99
CA GLY A 155 -55.57 -48.18 -36.28
C GLY A 155 -57.01 -47.83 -36.68
N LEU A 156 -57.33 -47.36 -37.90
CA LEU A 156 -58.75 -47.20 -38.30
C LEU A 156 -58.99 -47.52 -39.79
N ARG A 157 -58.99 -48.82 -40.12
CA ARG A 157 -59.80 -49.36 -41.22
C ARG A 157 -60.55 -50.59 -40.70
N ARG A 158 -61.86 -50.45 -40.48
CA ARG A 158 -62.89 -51.51 -40.55
C ARG A 158 -64.21 -50.91 -40.08
N GLY A 159 -65.24 -51.02 -40.91
CA GLY A 159 -66.62 -50.64 -40.62
C GLY A 159 -67.21 -49.86 -41.76
#